data_AF-A0A6J1SIU0-F1
#
_entry.id   AF-A0A6J1SIU0-F1
#
_cell.length_a   1.000
_cell.length_b   1.000
_cell.length_c   1.000
_cell.angle_alpha   90.00
_cell.angle_beta   90.00
_cell.angle_gamma   90.00
#
_symmetry.space_group_name_H-M   'P 1'
#
loop_
_entity.id
_entity.type
_entity.pdbx_description
1 polymer ?
#
loop_
_entity_poly.entity_id
_entity_poly.type
_entity_poly.pdbx_seq_one_letter_code
_entity_poly.pdbx_strand_id
1 'polypeptide(L)'
;MRCQATAPLALLCAAVLVLIVASASAAPGPGRQVQTKPRTIRGFKNVVLSTARNFGKRGGAPMDGAQGEFVDEATMQANGAEYQRAPGNSFPVQWFVEEIQSNPELARSVVRKFIDENQDGELSAEELLRPVY
;
A
#
# COMPACT_ATOMS: atom_id res chain seq x y z
N MET A 1 39.89 6.07 -57.33
CA MET A 1 38.46 6.44 -57.28
C MET A 1 37.78 5.66 -56.14
N ARG A 2 37.84 6.14 -54.90
CA ARG A 2 37.17 5.49 -53.75
C ARG A 2 36.79 6.55 -52.72
N CYS A 3 35.71 7.30 -52.93
CA CYS A 3 35.19 8.24 -51.94
C CYS A 3 33.72 8.57 -52.27
N GLN A 4 32.78 7.65 -52.04
CA GLN A 4 31.34 8.00 -52.03
C GLN A 4 30.52 7.31 -50.91
N ALA A 5 31.07 6.30 -50.22
CA ALA A 5 30.33 5.55 -49.20
C ALA A 5 30.38 6.15 -47.77
N THR A 6 31.26 7.12 -47.50
CA THR A 6 31.41 7.72 -46.15
C THR A 6 30.50 8.93 -45.92
N ALA A 7 30.06 9.60 -46.99
CA ALA A 7 29.14 10.74 -46.92
C ALA A 7 27.74 10.39 -46.35
N PRO A 8 27.06 9.30 -46.77
CA PRO A 8 25.73 9.00 -46.25
C PRO A 8 25.76 8.56 -44.77
N LEU A 9 26.82 7.85 -44.35
CA LEU A 9 26.98 7.40 -42.97
C LEU A 9 27.20 8.59 -42.02
N ALA A 10 28.05 9.55 -42.41
CA ALA A 10 28.30 10.76 -41.62
C ALA A 10 27.05 11.63 -41.47
N LEU A 11 26.22 11.71 -42.53
CA LEU A 11 24.99 12.49 -42.52
C LEU A 11 23.91 11.84 -41.65
N LEU A 12 23.84 10.50 -41.62
CA LEU A 12 22.97 9.74 -40.74
C LEU A 12 23.37 9.92 -39.26
N CYS A 13 24.67 9.85 -38.94
CA CYS A 13 25.16 10.10 -37.58
C CYS A 13 24.87 11.54 -37.12
N ALA A 14 25.04 12.54 -37.98
CA ALA A 14 24.73 13.93 -37.65
C ALA A 14 23.22 14.14 -37.38
N ALA A 15 22.34 13.51 -38.18
CA ALA A 15 20.90 13.59 -37.98
C ALA A 15 20.45 12.96 -36.66
N VAL A 16 21.02 11.82 -36.28
CA VAL A 16 20.72 11.15 -34.99
C VAL A 16 21.16 12.01 -33.80
N LEU A 17 22.34 12.63 -33.88
CA LEU A 17 22.83 13.52 -32.81
C LEU A 17 21.93 14.76 -32.62
N VAL A 18 21.45 15.35 -33.71
CA VAL A 18 20.51 16.50 -33.65
C VAL A 18 19.19 16.10 -32.99
N LEU A 19 18.70 14.88 -33.28
CA LEU A 19 17.43 14.38 -32.75
C LEU A 19 17.53 14.09 -31.24
N ILE A 20 18.66 13.56 -30.78
CA ILE A 20 18.94 13.34 -29.35
C ILE A 20 18.97 14.68 -28.59
N VAL A 21 19.65 15.71 -29.12
CA VAL A 21 19.75 17.02 -28.47
C VAL A 21 18.39 17.75 -28.45
N ALA A 22 17.60 17.64 -29.51
CA ALA A 22 16.26 18.24 -29.57
C ALA A 22 15.28 17.62 -28.56
N SER A 23 15.43 16.33 -28.24
CA SER A 23 14.57 15.62 -27.27
C SER A 23 14.84 15.97 -25.80
N ALA A 24 15.97 16.62 -25.49
CA ALA A 24 16.33 17.01 -24.12
C ALA A 24 15.69 18.33 -23.66
N SER A 25 15.03 19.08 -24.55
CA SER A 25 14.50 20.42 -24.25
C SER A 25 12.97 20.46 -24.05
N ALA A 26 12.42 19.48 -23.32
CA ALA A 26 11.01 19.47 -22.94
C ALA A 26 10.82 19.01 -21.49
N ALA A 27 11.45 19.72 -20.54
CA ALA A 27 11.12 19.60 -19.12
C ALA A 27 10.17 20.74 -18.73
N PRO A 28 8.87 20.49 -18.50
CA PRO A 28 8.02 21.46 -17.82
C PRO A 28 8.46 21.49 -16.35
N GLY A 29 9.12 22.57 -15.94
CA GLY A 29 9.48 22.78 -14.54
C GLY A 29 8.24 22.74 -13.64
N PRO A 30 8.31 22.17 -12.43
CA PRO A 30 7.17 22.16 -11.52
C PRO A 30 6.92 23.58 -11.01
N GLY A 31 5.97 24.28 -11.65
CA GLY A 31 5.40 25.53 -11.17
C GLY A 31 4.73 25.31 -9.83
N ARG A 32 5.41 25.64 -8.74
CA ARG A 32 4.86 25.63 -7.38
C ARG A 32 3.84 26.76 -7.25
N GLN A 33 2.56 26.45 -7.40
CA GLN A 33 1.50 27.41 -7.07
C GLN A 33 1.47 27.62 -5.55
N VAL A 34 1.87 28.82 -5.12
CA VAL A 34 1.79 29.26 -3.72
C VAL A 34 0.33 29.55 -3.40
N GLN A 35 -0.28 28.70 -2.59
CA GLN A 35 -1.67 28.84 -2.16
C GLN A 35 -1.79 29.99 -1.14
N THR A 36 -2.47 31.09 -1.49
CA THR A 36 -2.56 32.33 -0.67
C THR A 36 -3.80 32.43 0.22
N LYS A 37 -4.57 31.35 0.41
CA LYS A 37 -5.78 31.39 1.26
C LYS A 37 -5.43 31.08 2.73
N PRO A 38 -5.65 32.01 3.68
CA PRO A 38 -5.48 31.72 5.10
C PRO A 38 -6.56 30.71 5.55
N ARG A 39 -6.13 29.61 6.17
CA ARG A 39 -7.05 28.61 6.73
C ARG A 39 -7.73 29.21 7.98
N THR A 40 -9.07 29.25 7.98
CA THR A 40 -9.86 29.59 9.17
C THR A 40 -9.55 28.62 10.29
N ILE A 41 -8.83 29.06 11.33
CA ILE A 41 -8.58 28.27 12.53
C ILE A 41 -9.88 28.25 13.33
N ARG A 42 -10.73 27.25 13.07
CA ARG A 42 -11.79 26.89 14.02
C ARG A 42 -11.10 26.25 15.22
N GLY A 43 -10.97 27.01 16.31
CA GLY A 43 -10.44 26.51 17.59
C GLY A 43 -11.18 25.25 18.05
N PHE A 44 -10.49 24.44 18.85
CA PHE A 44 -11.00 23.19 19.39
C PHE A 44 -12.26 23.42 20.23
N LYS A 45 -13.43 23.13 19.68
CA LYS A 45 -14.66 22.95 20.45
C LYS A 45 -14.70 21.53 21.00
N ASN A 46 -13.98 21.29 22.08
CA ASN A 46 -13.98 20.01 22.79
C ASN A 46 -15.04 19.98 23.88
N VAL A 47 -16.32 19.78 23.52
CA VAL A 47 -17.37 19.41 24.49
C VAL A 47 -17.38 17.89 24.75
N VAL A 48 -16.85 17.10 23.82
CA VAL A 48 -16.87 15.62 23.93
C VAL A 48 -15.64 15.07 24.67
N LEU A 49 -14.55 15.83 24.81
CA LEU A 49 -13.35 15.38 25.54
C LEU A 49 -13.44 15.52 27.08
N SER A 50 -14.59 15.94 27.64
CA SER A 50 -14.79 16.05 29.09
C SER A 50 -15.28 14.77 29.77
N THR A 51 -15.28 13.62 29.11
CA THR A 51 -15.68 12.34 29.74
C THR A 51 -14.57 11.30 29.70
N ALA A 52 -13.43 11.63 30.31
CA ALA A 52 -12.51 10.61 30.81
C ALA A 52 -13.13 9.91 32.03
N ARG A 53 -14.19 9.12 31.83
CA ARG A 53 -14.64 8.10 32.77
C ARG A 53 -14.08 6.77 32.28
N ASN A 54 -13.35 6.07 33.16
CA ASN A 54 -12.65 4.78 32.97
C ASN A 54 -11.21 4.73 32.42
N PHE A 55 -10.46 5.84 32.39
CA PHE A 55 -9.00 5.72 32.22
C PHE A 55 -8.39 5.11 33.51
N GLY A 56 -7.81 3.91 33.41
CA GLY A 56 -7.03 3.28 34.49
C GLY A 56 -7.62 2.05 35.17
N LYS A 57 -8.88 1.66 34.90
CA LYS A 57 -9.41 0.38 35.42
C LYS A 57 -9.01 -0.76 34.49
N ARG A 58 -7.87 -1.38 34.79
CA ARG A 58 -7.54 -2.73 34.30
C ARG A 58 -8.65 -3.65 34.80
N GLY A 59 -9.37 -4.28 33.88
CA GLY A 59 -10.43 -5.23 34.21
C GLY A 59 -9.86 -6.39 35.01
N GLY A 60 -9.97 -6.31 36.33
CA GLY A 60 -10.08 -7.50 37.15
C GLY A 60 -11.44 -8.11 36.86
N ALA A 61 -11.45 -9.35 36.43
CA ALA A 61 -12.65 -10.15 36.21
C ALA A 61 -13.66 -9.97 37.36
N PRO A 62 -14.98 -9.97 37.08
CA PRO A 62 -15.97 -9.89 38.13
C PRO A 62 -15.98 -11.21 38.90
N MET A 63 -15.33 -11.22 40.07
CA MET A 63 -15.69 -12.13 41.15
C MET A 63 -16.88 -11.51 41.90
N ASP A 64 -18.00 -12.21 41.79
CA ASP A 64 -19.06 -12.37 42.77
C ASP A 64 -19.95 -11.15 43.14
N GLY A 65 -21.23 -11.25 42.75
CA GLY A 65 -22.36 -10.69 43.48
C GLY A 65 -22.68 -9.19 43.28
N ALA A 66 -23.62 -8.90 42.38
CA ALA A 66 -24.84 -8.13 42.68
C ALA A 66 -25.52 -7.60 41.40
N GLN A 67 -26.66 -8.22 41.06
CA GLN A 67 -27.91 -7.60 40.62
C GLN A 67 -27.85 -6.50 39.53
N GLY A 68 -28.34 -6.83 38.32
CA GLY A 68 -28.72 -5.82 37.33
C GLY A 68 -28.91 -6.33 35.91
N GLU A 69 -30.09 -6.90 35.65
CA GLU A 69 -30.86 -6.75 34.40
C GLU A 69 -30.42 -7.47 33.10
N PHE A 70 -31.17 -8.53 32.79
CA PHE A 70 -31.54 -9.13 31.49
C PHE A 70 -30.72 -8.72 30.24
N VAL A 71 -29.91 -9.66 29.73
CA VAL A 71 -29.31 -9.58 28.39
C VAL A 71 -29.89 -10.71 27.55
N ASP A 72 -30.66 -10.37 26.51
CA ASP A 72 -31.13 -11.31 25.49
C ASP A 72 -29.92 -11.90 24.73
N GLU A 73 -29.77 -13.22 24.78
CA GLU A 73 -28.65 -13.98 24.22
C GLU A 73 -28.65 -14.03 22.67
N ALA A 74 -29.72 -13.55 22.02
CA ALA A 74 -29.92 -13.65 20.58
C ALA A 74 -29.19 -12.59 19.73
N THR A 75 -28.68 -11.49 20.30
CA THR A 75 -28.03 -10.40 19.53
C THR A 75 -26.50 -10.39 19.60
N MET A 76 -25.87 -11.34 20.32
CA MET A 76 -24.41 -11.51 20.30
C MET A 76 -23.89 -12.32 19.09
N GLN A 77 -24.77 -12.88 18.27
CA GLN A 77 -24.42 -13.71 17.09
C GLN A 77 -24.84 -13.06 15.76
N ALA A 78 -24.48 -11.80 15.51
CA ALA A 78 -24.52 -11.26 14.16
C ALA A 78 -23.58 -10.07 13.98
N ASN A 79 -22.52 -10.24 13.19
CA ASN A 79 -21.74 -9.17 12.56
C ASN A 79 -20.65 -8.45 13.38
N GLY A 80 -20.00 -9.15 14.29
CA GLY A 80 -18.69 -8.74 14.79
C GLY A 80 -17.71 -9.88 14.62
N ALA A 81 -17.32 -10.19 13.37
CA ALA A 81 -16.21 -11.11 13.13
C ALA A 81 -15.03 -10.58 13.95
N GLU A 82 -14.79 -11.31 15.02
CA GLU A 82 -13.79 -11.08 16.04
C GLU A 82 -12.44 -11.14 15.32
N TYR A 83 -11.98 -9.99 14.83
CA TYR A 83 -10.57 -9.76 14.54
C TYR A 83 -9.86 -9.74 15.90
N GLN A 84 -9.84 -10.90 16.55
CA GLN A 84 -9.11 -11.16 17.77
C GLN A 84 -7.67 -10.84 17.45
N ARG A 85 -7.23 -9.69 17.95
CA ARG A 85 -5.95 -9.07 17.68
C ARG A 85 -4.86 -10.05 18.08
N ALA A 86 -4.34 -10.80 17.10
CA ALA A 86 -3.14 -11.58 17.28
C ALA A 86 -2.05 -10.63 17.82
N PRO A 87 -1.28 -11.03 18.83
CA PRO A 87 -0.22 -10.20 19.39
C PRO A 87 0.72 -9.75 18.27
N GLY A 88 1.13 -8.47 18.35
CA GLY A 88 1.66 -7.68 17.23
C GLY A 88 2.70 -8.40 16.37
N ASN A 89 2.56 -8.19 15.06
CA ASN A 89 3.38 -8.67 13.94
C ASN A 89 2.78 -9.80 13.09
N SER A 90 1.49 -10.11 13.25
CA SER A 90 0.78 -10.97 12.29
C SER A 90 -0.53 -10.32 11.85
N PHE A 91 -0.93 -10.61 10.62
CA PHE A 91 -2.22 -10.24 10.07
C PHE A 91 -3.02 -11.51 9.72
N PRO A 92 -4.36 -11.48 9.77
CA PRO A 92 -5.18 -12.62 9.40
C PRO A 92 -4.98 -13.01 7.94
N VAL A 93 -4.98 -14.31 7.66
CA VAL A 93 -4.87 -14.82 6.28
C VAL A 93 -6.03 -14.32 5.41
N GLN A 94 -7.24 -14.25 5.97
CA GLN A 94 -8.41 -13.78 5.23
C GLN A 94 -8.26 -12.34 4.74
N TRP A 95 -7.75 -11.46 5.62
CA TRP A 95 -7.44 -10.09 5.25
C TRP A 95 -6.43 -10.02 4.09
N PHE A 96 -5.40 -10.88 4.10
CA PHE A 96 -4.40 -10.90 3.03
C PHE A 96 -4.96 -11.38 1.68
N VAL A 97 -5.88 -12.35 1.70
CA VAL A 97 -6.58 -12.81 0.49
C VAL A 97 -7.43 -11.69 -0.09
N GLU A 98 -8.19 -10.99 0.76
CA GLU A 98 -8.99 -9.83 0.36
C GLU A 98 -8.10 -8.70 -0.21
N GLU A 99 -6.95 -8.44 0.43
CA GLU A 99 -5.99 -7.43 0.00
C GLU A 99 -5.33 -7.78 -1.34
N ILE A 100 -5.01 -9.05 -1.60
CA ILE A 100 -4.49 -9.51 -2.90
C ILE A 100 -5.53 -9.32 -4.01
N GLN A 101 -6.80 -9.56 -3.72
CA GLN A 101 -7.87 -9.40 -4.71
C GLN A 101 -8.17 -7.93 -5.01
N SER A 102 -8.13 -7.08 -3.98
CA SER A 102 -8.37 -5.64 -4.14
C SER A 102 -7.18 -4.91 -4.77
N ASN A 103 -5.96 -5.39 -4.51
CA ASN A 103 -4.71 -4.78 -4.97
C ASN A 103 -3.82 -5.79 -5.73
N PRO A 104 -3.94 -5.86 -7.07
CA PRO A 104 -3.15 -6.79 -7.88
C PRO A 104 -1.66 -6.44 -7.91
N GLU A 105 -1.26 -5.19 -7.64
CA GLU A 105 0.16 -4.80 -7.59
C GLU A 105 0.86 -5.40 -6.37
N LEU A 106 0.14 -5.56 -5.25
CA LEU A 106 0.65 -6.29 -4.09
C LEU A 106 0.94 -7.74 -4.47
N ALA A 107 0.00 -8.40 -5.15
CA ALA A 107 0.18 -9.79 -5.60
C ALA A 107 1.43 -9.93 -6.48
N ARG A 108 1.61 -9.03 -7.45
CA ARG A 108 2.82 -8.99 -8.30
C ARG A 108 4.09 -8.81 -7.49
N SER A 109 4.07 -7.92 -6.50
CA SER A 109 5.24 -7.67 -5.64
C SER A 109 5.61 -8.89 -4.78
N VAL A 110 4.60 -9.65 -4.32
CA VAL A 110 4.78 -10.88 -3.54
C VAL A 110 5.35 -11.98 -4.44
N VAL A 111 4.75 -12.20 -5.61
CA VAL A 111 5.21 -13.19 -6.60
C VAL A 111 6.67 -12.92 -6.98
N ARG A 112 6.98 -11.68 -7.36
CA ARG A 112 8.34 -11.28 -7.77
C ARG A 112 9.39 -11.43 -6.68
N LYS A 113 8.99 -11.31 -5.41
CA LYS A 113 9.93 -11.31 -4.28
C LYS A 113 10.13 -12.70 -3.67
N PHE A 114 9.12 -13.55 -3.74
CA PHE A 114 9.09 -14.81 -3.00
C PHE A 114 8.92 -16.06 -3.86
N ILE A 115 8.40 -15.94 -5.08
CA ILE A 115 8.10 -17.07 -5.96
C ILE A 115 9.04 -17.08 -7.16
N ASP A 116 9.10 -15.96 -7.89
CA ASP A 116 9.99 -15.73 -9.02
C ASP A 116 11.41 -15.49 -8.50
N GLU A 117 12.26 -16.53 -8.54
CA GLU A 117 13.60 -16.49 -7.98
C GLU A 117 14.60 -15.87 -8.95
N ASN A 118 14.43 -16.14 -10.24
CA ASN A 118 15.32 -15.65 -11.29
C ASN A 118 14.96 -14.22 -11.77
N GLN A 119 13.81 -13.68 -11.35
CA GLN A 119 13.29 -12.35 -11.66
C GLN A 119 13.10 -12.11 -13.17
N ASP A 120 12.79 -13.15 -13.93
CA ASP A 120 12.59 -13.06 -15.37
C ASP A 120 11.17 -12.58 -15.74
N GLY A 121 10.25 -12.55 -14.78
CA GLY A 121 8.87 -12.11 -14.96
C GLY A 121 7.94 -13.21 -15.50
N GLU A 122 8.43 -14.43 -15.63
CA GLU A 122 7.64 -15.64 -15.90
C GLU A 122 7.65 -16.55 -14.65
N LEU A 123 6.77 -17.54 -14.61
CA LEU A 123 6.71 -18.48 -13.49
C LEU A 123 6.89 -19.90 -14.02
N SER A 124 8.04 -20.48 -13.68
CA SER A 124 8.33 -21.88 -14.02
C SER A 124 7.56 -22.85 -13.12
N ALA A 125 7.34 -24.07 -13.58
CA ALA A 125 6.65 -25.10 -12.79
C ALA A 125 7.46 -25.48 -11.55
N GLU A 126 8.79 -25.40 -11.67
CA GLU A 126 9.76 -25.70 -10.62
C GLU A 126 9.74 -24.65 -9.50
N GLU A 127 9.45 -23.38 -9.81
CA GLU A 127 9.26 -22.31 -8.82
C GLU A 127 7.91 -22.41 -8.12
N LEU A 128 6.85 -22.73 -8.87
CA LEU A 128 5.50 -22.84 -8.31
C LEU A 128 5.32 -24.07 -7.41
N LEU A 129 5.91 -25.20 -7.79
CA LEU A 129 5.72 -26.48 -7.11
C LEU A 129 6.87 -26.82 -6.17
N ARG A 130 7.73 -25.85 -5.82
CA ARG A 130 8.88 -26.10 -4.97
C ARG A 130 8.42 -26.70 -3.63
N PRO A 131 8.84 -27.94 -3.30
CA PRO A 131 8.53 -28.52 -2.01
C PRO A 131 9.28 -27.75 -0.91
N VAL A 132 8.52 -27.24 0.06
CA VAL A 132 9.06 -26.62 1.26
C VAL A 132 9.46 -27.75 2.22
N TYR A 133 10.71 -28.20 2.14
CA TYR A 133 11.28 -29.18 3.06
C TYR A 133 11.88 -28.51 4.30
#